data_AF-A0A926EQH2-F1
#
_entry.id   AF-A0A926EQH2-F1
#
_cell.length_a   1.000
_cell.length_b   1.000
_cell.length_c   1.000
_cell.angle_alpha   90.00
_cell.angle_beta   90.00
_cell.angle_gamma   90.00
#
_symmetry.space_group_name_H-M   'P 1'
#
loop_
_entity.id
_entity.type
_entity.pdbx_description
1 polymer ?
#
loop_
_entity_poly.entity_id
_entity_poly.type
_entity_poly.pdbx_seq_one_letter_code
_entity_poly.pdbx_strand_id
1 'polypeptide(L)' 'MALKNTINLQSVTQQELNSVKEIAGAHIAMSAKFNLYANQITDPQFKQMFEQSSTDCQTTATNLINSL' A
#
# COMPACT_ATOMS: atom_id res chain seq x y z
N MET A 1 0.54 -2.53 -5.97
CA MET A 1 1.25 -2.37 -7.24
C MET A 1 2.62 -1.78 -6.99
N ALA A 2 3.58 -2.10 -7.84
CA ALA A 2 4.90 -1.47 -7.80
C ALA A 2 4.79 0.04 -8.11
N LEU A 3 5.65 0.85 -7.50
CA LEU A 3 5.73 2.27 -7.84
C LEU A 3 6.21 2.39 -9.30
N LYS A 4 5.51 3.20 -10.11
CA LYS A 4 5.93 3.45 -11.49
C LYS A 4 7.25 4.21 -11.58
N ASN A 5 7.55 5.03 -10.58
CA ASN A 5 8.79 5.78 -10.43
C ASN A 5 9.26 5.68 -8.98
N THR A 6 10.57 5.50 -8.76
CA THR A 6 11.20 5.65 -7.45
C THR A 6 11.13 7.11 -7.01
N ILE A 7 10.79 7.36 -5.75
CA ILE A 7 10.74 8.71 -5.20
C ILE A 7 12.18 9.12 -4.84
N ASN A 8 12.69 10.21 -5.42
CA ASN A 8 13.97 10.76 -5.00
C ASN A 8 13.77 11.62 -3.75
N LEU A 9 14.05 11.05 -2.58
CA LEU A 9 13.87 11.73 -1.30
C LEU A 9 15.05 12.61 -0.87
N GLN A 10 16.11 12.70 -1.67
CA GLN A 10 17.27 13.54 -1.32
C GLN A 10 16.93 15.04 -1.32
N SER A 11 15.80 15.44 -1.91
CA SER A 11 15.40 16.84 -2.08
C SER A 11 13.94 17.13 -1.70
N VAL A 12 13.29 16.28 -0.88
CA VAL A 12 11.92 16.55 -0.43
C VAL A 12 11.90 17.44 0.81
N THR A 13 10.90 18.29 0.91
CA THR A 13 10.61 19.05 2.13
C THR A 13 10.11 18.14 3.25
N GLN A 14 10.19 18.60 4.51
CA GLN A 14 9.65 17.86 5.64
C GLN A 14 8.15 17.57 5.52
N GLN A 15 7.39 18.48 4.89
CA GLN A 15 5.97 18.31 4.64
C GLN A 15 5.72 17.18 3.63
N GLU A 16 6.45 17.14 2.51
CA GLU A 16 6.35 16.07 1.52
C GLU A 16 6.77 14.72 2.10
N LEU A 17 7.83 14.69 2.91
CA LEU A 17 8.25 13.50 3.64
C LEU A 17 7.15 12.98 4.58
N ASN A 18 6.46 13.87 5.29
CA ASN A 18 5.34 13.49 6.15
C ASN A 18 4.17 12.92 5.34
N SER A 19 3.86 13.51 4.18
CA SER A 19 2.84 12.97 3.26
C SER A 19 3.20 11.57 2.78
N VAL A 20 4.46 11.32 2.41
CA VAL A 20 4.91 9.97 1.99
C VAL A 20 4.73 8.95 3.11
N LYS A 21 5.06 9.32 4.36
CA LYS A 21 4.86 8.47 5.54
C LYS A 21 3.39 8.16 5.80
N GLU A 22 2.53 9.18 5.70
CA GLU A 22 1.09 9.02 5.86
C GLU A 22 0.50 8.07 4.80
N ILE A 23 0.87 8.27 3.53
CA ILE A 23 0.44 7.40 2.43
C ILE A 23 0.91 5.97 2.65
N ALA A 24 2.17 5.76 3.02
CA ALA A 24 2.69 4.42 3.33
C ALA A 24 1.90 3.76 4.48
N GLY A 25 1.65 4.49 5.56
CA GLY A 25 0.84 4.02 6.69
C GLY A 25 -0.60 3.66 6.29
N ALA A 26 -1.24 4.49 5.46
CA ALA A 26 -2.58 4.21 4.94
C ALA A 26 -2.60 2.92 4.12
N HIS A 27 -1.59 2.67 3.28
CA HIS A 27 -1.48 1.43 2.50
C HIS A 27 -1.26 0.18 3.36
N ILE A 28 -0.52 0.27 4.47
CA ILE A 28 -0.42 -0.83 5.46
C ILE A 28 -1.81 -1.14 6.03
N ALA A 29 -2.53 -0.10 6.49
CA ALA A 29 -3.87 -0.27 7.06
C ALA A 29 -4.87 -0.83 6.03
N MET A 30 -4.81 -0.37 4.78
CA MET A 30 -5.63 -0.90 3.69
C MET A 30 -5.31 -2.36 3.39
N SER A 31 -4.04 -2.75 3.34
CA SER A 31 -3.63 -4.14 3.12
C SER A 31 -4.23 -5.06 4.19
N ALA A 32 -4.10 -4.70 5.47
CA ALA A 32 -4.68 -5.47 6.57
C ALA A 32 -6.21 -5.59 6.46
N LYS A 33 -6.91 -4.50 6.12
CA LYS A 33 -8.37 -4.51 5.92
C LYS A 33 -8.79 -5.38 4.74
N PHE A 34 -8.13 -5.25 3.59
CA PHE A 34 -8.43 -6.09 2.42
C PHE A 34 -8.21 -7.57 2.72
N ASN A 35 -7.14 -7.92 3.43
CA ASN A 35 -6.91 -9.29 3.87
C ASN A 35 -8.02 -9.79 4.82
N LEU A 36 -8.41 -8.98 5.80
CA LEU A 36 -9.50 -9.30 6.72
C LEU A 36 -10.82 -9.52 5.96
N TYR A 37 -11.15 -8.67 4.99
CA TYR A 37 -12.38 -8.77 4.21
C TYR A 37 -12.34 -9.93 3.21
N ALA A 38 -11.20 -10.22 2.58
CA ALA A 38 -11.04 -11.40 1.72
C ALA A 38 -11.43 -12.70 2.43
N ASN A 39 -11.10 -12.81 3.72
CA ASN A 39 -11.45 -13.97 4.54
C ASN A 39 -12.95 -14.08 4.88
N GLN A 40 -13.73 -13.00 4.68
CA GLN A 40 -15.17 -12.95 4.94
C GLN A 40 -16.01 -13.07 3.65
N ILE A 41 -15.38 -12.95 2.49
CA ILE A 41 -16.05 -13.03 1.20
C ILE A 41 -16.18 -14.50 0.77
N THR A 42 -17.40 -14.92 0.46
CA THR A 42 -17.71 -16.25 -0.08
C THR A 42 -17.64 -16.30 -1.61
N ASP A 43 -17.87 -15.17 -2.30
CA ASP A 43 -17.76 -15.10 -3.76
C ASP A 43 -16.29 -15.21 -4.22
N PRO A 44 -15.92 -16.19 -5.06
CA PRO A 44 -14.53 -16.41 -5.45
C PRO A 44 -13.88 -15.25 -6.19
N GLN A 45 -14.62 -14.53 -7.05
CA GLN A 45 -14.06 -13.42 -7.83
C GLN A 45 -13.76 -12.22 -6.93
N PHE A 46 -14.70 -11.88 -6.04
CA PHE A 46 -14.48 -10.81 -5.08
C PHE A 46 -13.39 -11.16 -4.07
N LYS A 47 -13.32 -12.42 -3.63
CA LYS A 47 -12.24 -12.87 -2.74
C LYS A 47 -10.88 -12.67 -3.40
N GLN A 48 -10.70 -13.15 -4.63
CA GLN A 48 -9.45 -12.98 -5.37
C GLN A 48 -9.10 -11.50 -5.59
N MET A 49 -10.10 -10.67 -5.89
CA MET A 49 -9.90 -9.22 -6.06
C MET A 49 -9.39 -8.55 -4.76
N PHE A 50 -9.92 -8.94 -3.60
CA PHE A 50 -9.48 -8.39 -2.31
C PHE A 50 -8.10 -8.92 -1.90
N GLU A 51 -7.79 -10.19 -2.15
CA GLU A 51 -6.43 -10.75 -1.94
C GLU A 51 -5.39 -10.04 -2.80
N GLN A 52 -5.72 -9.79 -4.07
CA GLN A 52 -4.88 -9.01 -4.97
C GLN A 52 -4.70 -7.57 -4.47
N SER A 53 -5.79 -6.92 -4.06
CA SER A 53 -5.77 -5.56 -3.51
C SER A 53 -4.93 -5.45 -2.24
N SER A 54 -4.99 -6.47 -1.37
CA SER A 54 -4.15 -6.59 -0.17
C SER A 54 -2.67 -6.63 -0.52
N THR A 55 -2.31 -7.51 -1.47
CA THR A 55 -0.93 -7.68 -1.97
C THR A 55 -0.42 -6.41 -2.63
N ASP A 56 -1.29 -5.75 -3.38
CA ASP A 56 -0.97 -4.50 -4.05
C ASP A 56 -0.68 -3.38 -3.06
N CYS A 57 -1.52 -3.22 -2.04
CA CYS A 57 -1.30 -2.22 -1.00
C CYS A 57 -0.01 -2.47 -0.22
N GLN A 58 0.27 -3.74 0.14
CA GLN A 58 1.50 -4.10 0.83
C GLN A 58 2.73 -3.75 -0.01
N THR A 59 2.71 -4.08 -1.31
CA THR A 59 3.80 -3.76 -2.23
C THR A 59 4.02 -2.25 -2.34
N THR A 60 2.95 -1.46 -2.44
CA THR A 60 3.07 0.00 -2.49
C THR A 60 3.66 0.57 -1.20
N ALA A 61 3.18 0.12 -0.03
CA ALA A 61 3.73 0.52 1.26
C ALA A 61 5.22 0.18 1.38
N THR A 62 5.61 -1.05 1.09
CA THR A 62 7.01 -1.49 1.14
C THR A 62 7.89 -0.67 0.21
N ASN A 63 7.44 -0.37 -1.00
CA ASN A 63 8.22 0.44 -1.93
C ASN A 63 8.38 1.89 -1.46
N LEU A 64 7.33 2.48 -0.90
CA LEU A 64 7.41 3.83 -0.33
C LEU A 64 8.38 3.86 0.86
N ILE A 65 8.28 2.88 1.77
CA ILE A 65 9.17 2.76 2.94
C ILE A 65 10.62 2.52 2.52
N ASN A 66 10.87 1.68 1.53
CA ASN A 66 12.23 1.45 1.03
C ASN A 66 12.78 2.65 0.25
N SER A 67 11.90 3.55 -0.17
CA SER A 67 12.31 4.81 -0.79
C SER A 67 12.63 5.88 0.25
N LEU A 68 12.12 5.76 1.50
CA LEU A 68 12.42 6.59 2.69
C LEU A 68 13.90 6.51 3.11
#